data_AF-A0A820G200-F1
#
_entry.id   AF-A0A820G200-F1
#
_cell.length_a   1.000
_cell.length_b   1.000
_cell.length_c   1.000
_cell.angle_alpha   90.00
_cell.angle_beta   90.00
_cell.angle_gamma   90.00
#
_symmetry.space_group_name_H-M   'P 1'
#
loop_
_entity.id
_entity.type
_entity.pdbx_description
1 polymer ?
#
loop_
_entity_poly.entity_id
_entity_poly.type
_entity_poly.pdbx_seq_one_letter_code
_entity_poly.pdbx_strand_id
1 'polypeptide(L)'
;MTIRLGEMEEWRLKNEKIPDSDDEAFVCSHEIQYEDVEDIGNKFRFFLTTKRLLSIANKSNKIHADATYKLIWQGFPVLIVGTSDLDRKFHSIGLSVCTEEKQKDFEFIFKAIRDGSFKLDNSSTYKPDVLIADGSDAIRNAFNCIFESNKMVMCWAHVRIYLDKKLCLINDNNERHEVISDIEKLQICNSTHYFQLALELFLKKQ
;
A
#
# COMPACT_ATOMS: atom_id res chain seq x y z
N MET A 1 -1.59 6.26 -24.67
CA MET A 1 -2.10 7.65 -24.63
C MET A 1 -1.91 8.13 -23.21
N THR A 2 -1.07 9.14 -22.99
CA THR A 2 -0.72 9.61 -21.65
C THR A 2 -1.43 10.93 -21.42
N ILE A 3 -2.37 10.96 -20.47
CA ILE A 3 -3.09 12.16 -20.03
C ILE A 3 -2.12 13.12 -19.35
N ARG A 4 -2.11 14.42 -19.69
CA ARG A 4 -1.34 15.52 -19.07
C ARG A 4 -2.01 16.04 -17.79
N LEU A 5 -1.29 16.83 -16.98
CA LEU A 5 -1.85 17.38 -15.74
C LEU A 5 -3.12 18.19 -15.95
N GLY A 6 -3.14 19.13 -16.91
CA GLY A 6 -4.37 19.88 -17.24
C GLY A 6 -5.51 18.97 -17.72
N GLU A 7 -5.20 17.93 -18.50
CA GLU A 7 -6.21 16.96 -18.93
C GLU A 7 -6.70 16.09 -17.76
N MET A 8 -5.83 15.80 -16.77
CA MET A 8 -6.17 15.07 -15.55
C MET A 8 -7.05 15.91 -14.62
N GLU A 9 -6.82 17.22 -14.55
CA GLU A 9 -7.68 18.18 -13.87
C GLU A 9 -9.07 18.23 -14.51
N GLU A 10 -9.13 18.35 -15.84
CA GLU A 10 -10.40 18.29 -16.59
C GLU A 10 -11.11 16.94 -16.42
N TRP A 11 -10.35 15.84 -16.44
CA TRP A 11 -10.89 14.50 -16.23
C TRP A 11 -11.44 14.35 -14.81
N ARG A 12 -10.75 14.89 -13.79
CA ARG A 12 -11.24 14.93 -12.41
C ARG A 12 -12.59 15.63 -12.31
N LEU A 13 -12.78 16.78 -12.98
CA LEU A 13 -14.06 17.50 -12.94
C LEU A 13 -15.23 16.67 -13.46
N LYS A 14 -14.97 15.76 -14.41
CA LYS A 14 -15.97 14.84 -14.97
C LYS A 14 -16.19 13.60 -14.11
N ASN A 15 -15.20 13.21 -13.28
CA ASN A 15 -15.15 11.92 -12.59
C ASN A 15 -15.00 12.06 -11.06
N GLU A 16 -15.33 13.20 -10.46
CA GLU A 16 -15.29 13.37 -9.00
C GLU A 16 -16.56 12.84 -8.31
N LYS A 17 -17.67 12.78 -9.06
CA LYS A 17 -18.91 12.22 -8.54
C LYS A 17 -18.76 10.70 -8.40
N ILE A 18 -19.26 10.16 -7.29
CA ILE A 18 -19.35 8.72 -7.10
C ILE A 18 -20.28 8.17 -8.19
N PRO A 19 -19.80 7.24 -9.03
CA PRO A 19 -20.59 6.72 -10.14
C PRO A 19 -21.67 5.77 -9.66
N ASP A 20 -22.67 5.52 -10.52
CA ASP A 20 -23.72 4.53 -10.23
C ASP A 20 -23.19 3.09 -10.33
N SER A 21 -22.21 2.86 -11.21
CA SER A 21 -21.56 1.55 -11.39
C SER A 21 -20.50 1.28 -10.30
N ASP A 22 -20.44 0.04 -9.81
CA ASP A 22 -19.48 -0.37 -8.78
C ASP A 22 -18.03 -0.48 -9.26
N ASP A 23 -17.86 -0.64 -10.57
CA ASP A 23 -16.57 -0.88 -11.23
C ASP A 23 -16.08 0.31 -12.03
N GLU A 24 -16.84 1.40 -12.05
CA GLU A 24 -16.42 2.64 -12.68
C GLU A 24 -15.47 3.40 -11.76
N ALA A 25 -14.32 3.80 -12.32
CA ALA A 25 -13.29 4.51 -11.58
C ALA A 25 -13.65 5.99 -11.44
N PHE A 26 -13.38 6.56 -10.28
CA PHE A 26 -13.62 7.96 -9.98
C PHE A 26 -12.50 8.54 -9.11
N VAL A 27 -12.40 9.86 -9.09
CA VAL A 27 -11.48 10.59 -8.22
C VAL A 27 -12.12 10.73 -6.85
N CYS A 28 -11.69 9.89 -5.91
CA CYS A 28 -12.23 9.88 -4.55
C CYS A 28 -11.70 11.05 -3.70
N SER A 29 -10.48 11.50 -3.97
CA SER A 29 -9.89 12.68 -3.35
C SER A 29 -8.85 13.29 -4.27
N HIS A 30 -8.64 14.60 -4.17
CA HIS A 30 -7.58 15.30 -4.88
C HIS A 30 -7.12 16.52 -4.07
N GLU A 31 -5.90 16.96 -4.33
CA GLU A 31 -5.34 18.19 -3.80
C GLU A 31 -4.45 18.77 -4.89
N ILE A 32 -4.58 20.07 -5.17
CA ILE A 32 -3.73 20.78 -6.12
C ILE A 32 -3.36 22.11 -5.47
N GLN A 33 -2.06 22.39 -5.42
CA GLN A 33 -1.51 23.63 -4.93
C GLN A 33 -0.57 24.17 -6.00
N TYR A 34 -0.93 25.32 -6.55
CA TYR A 34 -0.04 26.09 -7.41
C TYR A 34 0.75 27.02 -6.51
N GLU A 35 2.07 26.92 -6.55
CA GLU A 35 2.96 27.83 -5.83
C GLU A 35 3.60 28.77 -6.86
N ASP A 36 3.46 30.08 -6.65
CA ASP A 36 4.03 31.12 -7.54
C ASP A 36 5.56 31.29 -7.34
N VAL A 37 6.18 30.46 -6.49
CA VAL A 37 7.61 30.50 -6.18
C VAL A 37 8.34 29.52 -7.09
N GLU A 38 9.25 30.05 -7.93
CA GLU A 38 9.95 29.32 -9.01
C GLU A 38 10.60 27.99 -8.59
N ASP A 39 10.96 27.81 -7.31
CA ASP A 39 11.73 26.66 -6.82
C ASP A 39 10.91 25.57 -6.09
N ILE A 40 9.65 25.81 -5.73
CA ILE A 40 8.87 24.82 -4.93
C ILE A 40 8.03 23.91 -5.83
N GLY A 41 7.72 24.37 -7.05
CA GLY A 41 6.93 23.64 -8.02
C GLY A 41 5.47 23.41 -7.58
N ASN A 42 4.60 23.13 -8.56
CA ASN A 42 3.20 22.80 -8.27
C ASN A 42 3.11 21.43 -7.59
N LYS A 43 2.32 21.34 -6.51
CA LYS A 43 2.06 20.07 -5.82
C LYS A 43 0.67 19.59 -6.16
N PHE A 44 0.55 18.31 -6.44
CA PHE A 44 -0.73 17.67 -6.67
C PHE A 44 -0.77 16.25 -6.16
N ARG A 45 -1.98 15.81 -5.82
CA ARG A 45 -2.30 14.46 -5.39
C ARG A 45 -3.66 14.10 -5.95
N PHE A 46 -3.81 12.91 -6.53
CA PHE A 46 -5.09 12.40 -6.99
C PHE A 46 -5.21 10.94 -6.56
N PHE A 47 -6.25 10.61 -5.80
CA PHE A 47 -6.56 9.24 -5.42
C PHE A 47 -7.73 8.72 -6.24
N LEU A 48 -7.48 7.65 -7.00
CA LEU A 48 -8.44 6.99 -7.88
C LEU A 48 -8.80 5.61 -7.34
N THR A 49 -10.09 5.29 -7.37
CA THR A 49 -10.65 4.02 -6.89
C THR A 49 -12.00 3.72 -7.54
N THR A 50 -12.63 2.61 -7.17
CA THR A 50 -14.02 2.28 -7.50
C THR A 50 -14.80 1.97 -6.21
N LYS A 51 -16.13 1.94 -6.27
CA LYS A 51 -16.94 1.57 -5.09
C LYS A 51 -16.61 0.15 -4.61
N ARG A 52 -16.43 -0.78 -5.54
CA ARG A 52 -16.05 -2.16 -5.22
C ARG A 52 -14.72 -2.23 -4.47
N LEU A 53 -13.72 -1.46 -4.90
CA LEU A 53 -12.40 -1.47 -4.26
C LEU A 53 -12.43 -0.88 -2.84
N LEU A 54 -13.17 0.21 -2.62
CA LEU A 54 -13.39 0.75 -1.28
C LEU A 54 -14.16 -0.23 -0.38
N SER A 55 -15.17 -0.92 -0.91
CA SER A 55 -15.87 -1.98 -0.17
C SER A 55 -14.97 -3.15 0.21
N ILE A 56 -13.96 -3.48 -0.60
CA ILE A 56 -12.95 -4.49 -0.27
C ILE A 56 -12.10 -4.03 0.93
N ALA A 57 -11.75 -2.75 1.03
CA ALA A 57 -11.01 -2.21 2.18
C ALA A 57 -11.72 -2.55 3.49
N ASN A 58 -13.04 -2.33 3.55
CA ASN A 58 -13.87 -2.59 4.74
C ASN A 58 -13.90 -4.07 5.18
N LYS A 59 -13.45 -5.01 4.35
CA LYS A 59 -13.42 -6.45 4.68
C LYS A 59 -12.13 -6.89 5.37
N SER A 60 -11.17 -5.99 5.56
CA SER A 60 -9.87 -6.30 6.14
C SER A 60 -9.50 -5.31 7.23
N ASN A 61 -8.81 -5.79 8.26
CA ASN A 61 -8.19 -4.95 9.28
C ASN A 61 -6.73 -4.61 8.95
N LYS A 62 -6.28 -4.89 7.72
CA LYS A 62 -4.91 -4.69 7.26
C LYS A 62 -4.91 -3.81 6.02
N ILE A 63 -3.98 -2.88 5.94
CA ILE A 63 -3.71 -2.11 4.74
C ILE A 63 -2.27 -2.31 4.30
N HIS A 64 -2.10 -2.44 3.00
CA HIS A 64 -0.82 -2.46 2.33
C HIS A 64 -0.63 -1.10 1.67
N ALA A 65 0.56 -0.51 1.80
CA ALA A 65 0.91 0.73 1.13
C ALA A 65 2.36 0.64 0.66
N ASP A 66 2.58 1.00 -0.59
CA ASP A 66 3.90 0.94 -1.21
C ASP A 66 3.96 1.87 -2.42
N ALA A 67 5.16 2.33 -2.77
CA ALA A 67 5.40 3.03 -4.03
C ALA A 67 5.72 2.03 -5.13
N THR A 68 5.11 2.20 -6.31
CA THR A 68 5.45 1.35 -7.45
C THR A 68 6.35 2.10 -8.42
N TYR A 69 7.67 1.86 -8.32
CA TYR A 69 8.64 2.46 -9.25
C TYR A 69 8.58 1.89 -10.67
N LYS A 70 7.82 0.81 -10.89
CA LYS A 70 7.55 0.25 -12.23
C LYS A 70 6.45 1.02 -12.97
N LEU A 71 5.64 1.79 -12.25
CA LEU A 71 4.57 2.60 -12.81
C LEU A 71 4.81 4.07 -12.43
N ILE A 72 5.30 4.84 -13.40
CA ILE A 72 5.44 6.29 -13.27
C ILE A 72 4.42 6.98 -14.18
N TRP A 73 3.84 8.08 -13.73
CA TRP A 73 2.95 8.89 -14.55
C TRP A 73 3.64 10.21 -14.87
N GLN A 74 4.11 10.36 -16.11
CA GLN A 74 4.85 11.56 -16.54
C GLN A 74 6.05 11.93 -15.64
N GLY A 75 6.72 10.94 -15.07
CA GLY A 75 7.84 11.15 -14.13
C GLY A 75 7.41 11.32 -12.66
N PHE A 76 6.12 11.37 -12.37
CA PHE A 76 5.59 11.42 -11.01
C PHE A 76 5.32 10.01 -10.46
N PRO A 77 5.54 9.79 -9.15
CA PRO A 77 5.30 8.50 -8.52
C PRO A 77 3.81 8.12 -8.57
N VAL A 78 3.57 6.85 -8.84
CA VAL A 78 2.27 6.22 -8.58
C VAL A 78 2.41 5.39 -7.31
N LEU A 79 1.56 5.69 -6.33
CA LEU A 79 1.49 5.02 -5.05
C LEU A 79 0.30 4.06 -5.06
N ILE A 80 0.50 2.83 -4.62
CA ILE A 80 -0.56 1.82 -4.59
C ILE A 80 -0.90 1.46 -3.15
N VAL A 81 -2.19 1.28 -2.91
CA VAL A 81 -2.72 0.82 -1.64
C VAL A 81 -3.67 -0.34 -1.86
N GLY A 82 -3.68 -1.28 -0.93
CA GLY A 82 -4.49 -2.47 -1.05
C GLY A 82 -4.62 -3.23 0.26
N THR A 83 -5.14 -4.43 0.17
CA THR A 83 -5.19 -5.37 1.28
C THR A 83 -4.90 -6.78 0.81
N SER A 84 -4.71 -7.72 1.74
CA SER A 84 -4.61 -9.13 1.41
C SER A 84 -5.74 -9.93 2.04
N ASP A 85 -6.23 -10.92 1.30
CA ASP A 85 -7.21 -11.87 1.79
C ASP A 85 -6.56 -13.02 2.60
N LEU A 86 -7.38 -13.97 3.04
CA LEU A 86 -6.92 -15.16 3.76
C LEU A 86 -6.06 -16.09 2.90
N ASP A 87 -6.23 -16.05 1.58
CA ASP A 87 -5.40 -16.78 0.61
C ASP A 87 -4.08 -16.05 0.30
N ARG A 88 -3.82 -14.92 0.99
CA ARG A 88 -2.64 -14.06 0.84
C ARG A 88 -2.54 -13.42 -0.54
N LYS A 89 -3.66 -13.30 -1.26
CA LYS A 89 -3.71 -12.57 -2.52
C LYS A 89 -3.90 -11.09 -2.23
N PHE A 90 -3.13 -10.27 -2.93
CA PHE A 90 -3.26 -8.82 -2.86
C PHE A 90 -4.47 -8.37 -3.68
N HIS A 91 -5.26 -7.48 -3.08
CA HIS A 91 -6.41 -6.81 -3.68
C HIS A 91 -6.16 -5.31 -3.59
N SER A 92 -6.10 -4.64 -4.74
CA SER A 92 -5.94 -3.19 -4.79
C SER A 92 -7.16 -2.50 -4.20
N ILE A 93 -6.95 -1.42 -3.44
CA ILE A 93 -8.00 -0.51 -2.97
C ILE A 93 -8.02 0.75 -3.82
N GLY A 94 -6.88 1.13 -4.39
CA GLY A 94 -6.78 2.29 -5.26
C GLY A 94 -5.35 2.64 -5.59
N LEU A 95 -5.20 3.67 -6.40
CA LEU A 95 -3.91 4.21 -6.82
C LEU A 95 -3.92 5.72 -6.64
N SER A 96 -2.76 6.27 -6.29
CA SER A 96 -2.56 7.70 -6.17
C SER A 96 -1.46 8.16 -7.09
N VAL A 97 -1.69 9.25 -7.80
CA VAL A 97 -0.62 9.98 -8.48
C VAL A 97 -0.27 11.19 -7.63
N CYS A 98 0.96 11.26 -7.15
CA CYS A 98 1.42 12.31 -6.25
C CYS A 98 2.67 12.97 -6.82
N THR A 99 2.92 14.23 -6.48
CA THR A 99 4.18 14.90 -6.81
C THR A 99 5.37 14.26 -6.09
N GLU A 100 5.15 13.78 -4.86
CA GLU A 100 6.19 13.25 -3.99
C GLU A 100 5.75 11.93 -3.32
N GLU A 101 6.66 11.31 -2.59
CA GLU A 101 6.47 10.08 -1.81
C GLU A 101 6.79 10.36 -0.32
N LYS A 102 6.14 11.37 0.26
CA LYS A 102 6.35 11.79 1.66
C LYS A 102 5.16 11.42 2.53
N GLN A 103 5.33 11.59 3.84
CA GLN A 103 4.29 11.31 4.84
C GLN A 103 2.94 11.95 4.47
N LYS A 104 2.93 13.22 4.05
CA LYS A 104 1.70 13.93 3.67
C LYS A 104 0.96 13.28 2.49
N ASP A 105 1.69 12.69 1.55
CA ASP A 105 1.10 12.00 0.40
C ASP A 105 0.40 10.70 0.85
N PHE A 106 1.01 9.96 1.78
CA PHE A 106 0.37 8.77 2.37
C PHE A 106 -0.78 9.15 3.32
N GLU A 107 -0.69 10.24 4.09
CA GLU A 107 -1.79 10.75 4.91
C GLU A 107 -3.00 11.10 4.05
N PHE A 108 -2.75 11.77 2.91
CA PHE A 108 -3.77 12.07 1.91
C PHE A 108 -4.47 10.79 1.42
N ILE A 109 -3.71 9.75 1.05
CA ILE A 109 -4.27 8.48 0.57
C ILE A 109 -5.09 7.80 1.66
N PHE A 110 -4.54 7.63 2.86
CA PHE A 110 -5.23 6.97 3.97
C PHE A 110 -6.51 7.70 4.38
N LYS A 111 -6.47 9.03 4.40
CA LYS A 111 -7.66 9.86 4.64
C LYS A 111 -8.69 9.69 3.53
N ALA A 112 -8.26 9.65 2.26
CA ALA A 112 -9.15 9.44 1.13
C ALA A 112 -9.89 8.09 1.20
N ILE A 113 -9.19 7.01 1.56
CA ILE A 113 -9.82 5.69 1.74
C ILE A 113 -10.81 5.71 2.90
N ARG A 114 -10.40 6.27 4.05
CA ARG A 114 -11.24 6.35 5.25
C ARG A 114 -12.54 7.10 4.98
N ASP A 115 -12.41 8.32 4.45
CA ASP A 115 -13.53 9.22 4.21
C ASP A 115 -14.39 8.72 3.03
N GLY A 116 -13.75 8.15 2.00
CA GLY A 116 -14.43 7.52 0.85
C GLY A 116 -15.26 6.30 1.24
N SER A 117 -14.70 5.42 2.07
CA SER A 117 -15.41 4.23 2.57
C SER A 117 -16.61 4.63 3.44
N PHE A 118 -16.47 5.66 4.27
CA PHE A 118 -17.57 6.20 5.07
C PHE A 118 -18.70 6.75 4.19
N LYS A 119 -18.37 7.51 3.14
CA LYS A 119 -19.36 8.06 2.20
C LYS A 119 -20.18 7.00 1.45
N LEU A 120 -19.60 5.82 1.21
CA LEU A 120 -20.28 4.74 0.48
C LEU A 120 -21.24 3.95 1.37
N ASP A 121 -20.74 3.49 2.52
CA ASP A 121 -21.48 2.50 3.32
C ASP A 121 -22.25 3.10 4.49
N ASN A 122 -22.07 4.39 4.82
CA ASN A 122 -22.72 5.15 5.91
C ASN A 122 -22.79 4.43 7.28
N SER A 123 -21.98 3.40 7.50
CA SER A 123 -22.16 2.43 8.59
C SER A 123 -20.91 2.31 9.47
N SER A 124 -19.71 2.28 8.89
CA SER A 124 -18.46 2.25 9.65
C SER A 124 -17.32 2.96 8.95
N THR A 125 -16.59 3.77 9.72
CA THR A 125 -15.32 4.36 9.28
C THR A 125 -14.26 3.26 9.17
N TYR A 126 -13.67 3.10 7.98
CA TYR A 126 -12.56 2.18 7.77
C TYR A 126 -11.40 2.51 8.72
N LYS A 127 -11.03 1.55 9.59
CA LYS A 127 -9.96 1.71 10.59
C LYS A 127 -9.11 0.42 10.64
N PRO A 128 -8.15 0.26 9.72
CA PRO A 128 -7.21 -0.87 9.77
C PRO A 128 -6.30 -0.77 11.00
N ASP A 129 -6.01 -1.92 11.60
CA ASP A 129 -5.13 -2.03 12.77
C ASP A 129 -3.68 -2.28 12.38
N VAL A 130 -3.43 -2.82 11.18
CA VAL A 130 -2.10 -3.27 10.76
C VAL A 130 -1.72 -2.66 9.41
N LEU A 131 -0.55 -2.02 9.37
CA LEU A 131 0.11 -1.59 8.15
C LEU A 131 1.06 -2.68 7.66
N ILE A 132 1.03 -2.96 6.36
CA ILE A 132 2.02 -3.80 5.66
C ILE A 132 2.74 -2.92 4.64
N ALA A 133 4.03 -2.67 4.87
CA ALA A 133 4.82 -1.73 4.05
C ALA A 133 6.29 -2.18 3.96
N ASP A 134 7.08 -1.50 3.15
CA ASP A 134 8.52 -1.75 2.93
C ASP A 134 9.43 -1.31 4.10
N GLY A 135 8.86 -0.78 5.18
CA GLY A 135 9.59 -0.22 6.31
C GLY A 135 9.77 1.30 6.27
N SER A 136 9.17 1.99 5.30
CA SER A 136 9.20 3.44 5.18
C SER A 136 8.60 4.16 6.40
N ASP A 137 9.41 5.05 7.01
CA ASP A 137 8.98 5.92 8.10
C ASP A 137 7.84 6.86 7.67
N ALA A 138 7.85 7.31 6.42
CA ALA A 138 6.81 8.19 5.88
C ALA A 138 5.44 7.50 5.91
N ILE A 139 5.38 6.24 5.44
CA ILE A 139 4.15 5.44 5.44
C ILE A 139 3.71 5.14 6.88
N ARG A 140 4.66 4.73 7.74
CA ARG A 140 4.38 4.42 9.14
C ARG A 140 3.81 5.61 9.91
N ASN A 141 4.41 6.79 9.75
CA ASN A 141 3.97 7.99 10.44
C ASN A 141 2.59 8.45 9.93
N ALA A 142 2.35 8.37 8.61
CA ALA A 142 1.06 8.67 8.02
C ALA A 142 -0.04 7.73 8.53
N PHE A 143 0.26 6.44 8.62
CA PHE A 143 -0.67 5.43 9.12
C PHE A 143 -1.05 5.70 10.58
N ASN A 144 -0.06 5.99 11.42
CA ASN A 144 -0.29 6.38 12.81
C ASN A 144 -1.11 7.67 12.93
N CYS A 145 -0.82 8.67 12.10
CA CYS A 145 -1.54 9.95 12.11
C CYS A 145 -3.03 9.79 11.76
N ILE A 146 -3.37 8.96 10.77
CA ILE A 146 -4.75 8.83 10.25
C ILE A 146 -5.57 7.77 10.99
N PHE A 147 -4.96 6.65 11.37
CA PHE A 147 -5.67 5.51 11.94
C PHE A 147 -5.34 5.25 13.42
N GLU A 148 -4.43 6.01 14.03
CA GLU A 148 -4.05 5.91 15.44
C GLU A 148 -3.52 4.51 15.81
N SER A 149 -2.88 3.83 14.85
CA SER A 149 -2.22 2.53 15.04
C SER A 149 -0.75 2.61 14.66
N ASN A 150 0.07 1.86 15.39
CA ASN A 150 1.52 1.77 15.19
C ASN A 150 1.98 0.36 14.80
N LYS A 151 1.06 -0.59 14.58
CA LYS A 151 1.40 -1.96 14.19
C LYS A 151 1.78 -1.98 12.72
N MET A 152 3.07 -2.17 12.45
CA MET A 152 3.60 -2.32 11.11
C MET A 152 4.27 -3.69 10.97
N VAL A 153 3.97 -4.35 9.85
CA VAL A 153 4.59 -5.60 9.43
C VAL A 153 5.34 -5.33 8.13
N MET A 154 6.56 -5.87 8.00
CA MET A 154 7.32 -5.77 6.77
C MET A 154 6.63 -6.54 5.64
N CYS A 155 6.51 -5.90 4.47
CA CYS A 155 5.96 -6.51 3.27
C CYS A 155 6.76 -7.75 2.88
N TRP A 156 6.07 -8.88 2.68
CA TRP A 156 6.73 -10.15 2.36
C TRP A 156 7.56 -10.10 1.08
N ALA A 157 7.12 -9.36 0.05
CA ALA A 157 7.90 -9.18 -1.16
C ALA A 157 9.26 -8.52 -0.88
N HIS A 158 9.29 -7.51 -0.01
CA HIS A 158 10.52 -6.87 0.43
C HIS A 158 11.40 -7.79 1.29
N VAL A 159 10.79 -8.59 2.17
CA VAL A 159 11.50 -9.64 2.92
C VAL A 159 12.17 -10.63 1.95
N ARG A 160 11.45 -11.10 0.92
CA ARG A 160 11.98 -12.02 -0.10
C ARG A 160 13.17 -11.43 -0.86
N ILE A 161 13.06 -10.19 -1.33
CA ILE A 161 14.18 -9.49 -2.00
C ILE A 161 15.40 -9.42 -1.09
N TYR A 162 15.20 -9.14 0.20
CA TYR A 162 16.30 -9.09 1.17
C TYR A 162 16.92 -10.48 1.39
N LEU A 163 16.10 -11.51 1.54
CA LEU A 163 16.56 -12.90 1.68
C LEU A 163 17.37 -13.33 0.46
N ASP A 164 16.88 -13.09 -0.76
CA ASP A 164 17.57 -13.47 -1.99
C ASP A 164 18.97 -12.81 -2.08
N LYS A 165 19.09 -11.54 -1.66
CA LYS A 165 20.37 -10.81 -1.58
C LYS A 165 21.35 -11.39 -0.56
N LYS A 166 20.87 -12.04 0.50
CA LYS A 166 21.72 -12.65 1.53
C LYS A 166 22.07 -14.09 1.20
N LEU A 167 21.09 -14.85 0.75
CA LEU A 167 21.21 -16.27 0.44
C LEU A 167 21.95 -16.54 -0.87
N CYS A 168 22.17 -15.51 -1.71
CA CYS A 168 23.07 -15.63 -2.87
C CYS A 168 24.52 -15.96 -2.48
N LEU A 169 24.91 -15.73 -1.21
CA LEU A 169 26.23 -16.08 -0.68
C LEU A 169 26.40 -17.59 -0.41
N ILE A 170 25.31 -18.35 -0.34
CA ILE A 170 25.34 -19.81 -0.22
C ILE A 170 25.58 -20.40 -1.61
N ASN A 171 26.70 -21.09 -1.82
CA ASN A 171 27.05 -21.63 -3.14
C ASN A 171 26.21 -22.86 -3.53
N ASP A 172 25.80 -23.67 -2.54
CA ASP A 172 24.96 -24.84 -2.77
C ASP A 172 23.50 -24.40 -2.98
N ASN A 173 22.97 -24.69 -4.17
CA ASN A 173 21.59 -24.36 -4.50
C ASN A 173 20.59 -25.17 -3.67
N ASN A 174 20.88 -26.43 -3.33
CA ASN A 174 19.96 -27.25 -2.53
C ASN A 174 19.86 -26.69 -1.12
N GLU A 175 20.99 -26.38 -0.50
CA GLU A 175 21.05 -25.74 0.81
C GLU A 175 20.30 -24.40 0.82
N ARG A 176 20.49 -23.57 -0.22
CA ARG A 176 19.74 -22.34 -0.40
C ARG A 176 18.22 -22.57 -0.45
N HIS A 177 17.77 -23.55 -1.22
CA HIS A 177 16.33 -23.88 -1.33
C HIS A 177 15.76 -24.38 0.00
N GLU A 178 16.52 -25.18 0.75
CA GLU A 178 16.10 -25.64 2.08
C GLU A 178 15.91 -24.48 3.06
N VAL A 179 16.88 -23.56 3.13
CA VAL A 179 16.79 -22.39 4.00
C VAL A 179 15.58 -21.53 3.65
N ILE A 180 15.32 -21.30 2.35
CA ILE A 180 14.14 -20.57 1.89
C ILE A 180 12.85 -21.29 2.28
N SER A 181 12.77 -22.61 2.06
CA SER A 181 11.61 -23.43 2.41
C SER A 181 11.30 -23.37 3.90
N ASP A 182 12.32 -23.40 4.75
CA ASP A 182 12.14 -23.33 6.20
C ASP A 182 11.67 -21.92 6.64
N ILE A 183 12.18 -20.85 6.01
CA ILE A 183 11.71 -19.48 6.26
C ILE A 183 10.26 -19.28 5.79
N GLU A 184 9.85 -19.89 4.67
CA GLU A 184 8.46 -19.88 4.21
C GLU A 184 7.52 -20.59 5.20
N LYS A 185 7.97 -21.69 5.83
CA LYS A 185 7.20 -22.35 6.90
C LYS A 185 7.04 -21.45 8.12
N LEU A 186 8.08 -20.70 8.50
CA LEU A 186 8.00 -19.71 9.58
C LEU A 186 6.97 -18.62 9.27
N GLN A 187 6.93 -18.14 8.02
CA GLN A 187 6.01 -17.08 7.60
C GLN A 187 4.54 -17.45 7.75
N ILE A 188 4.19 -18.73 7.56
CA ILE A 188 2.81 -19.22 7.63
C ILE A 188 2.39 -19.71 9.02
N CYS A 189 3.26 -19.58 10.04
CA CYS A 189 2.91 -19.95 11.40
C CYS A 189 1.68 -19.16 11.88
N ASN A 190 0.65 -19.89 12.31
CA ASN A 190 -0.63 -19.32 12.75
C ASN A 190 -0.66 -18.97 14.26
N SER A 191 0.46 -19.17 14.97
CA SER A 191 0.60 -18.94 16.39
C SER A 191 1.99 -18.46 16.72
N THR A 192 2.09 -17.47 17.60
CA THR A 192 3.36 -16.98 18.15
C THR A 192 4.15 -18.10 18.83
N HIS A 193 3.48 -19.02 19.51
CA HIS A 193 4.15 -20.16 20.17
C HIS A 193 4.82 -21.09 19.14
N TYR A 194 4.09 -21.49 18.10
CA TYR A 194 4.65 -22.34 17.06
C TYR A 194 5.71 -21.61 16.23
N PHE A 195 5.54 -20.32 15.98
CA PHE A 195 6.57 -19.50 15.35
C PHE A 195 7.87 -19.50 16.15
N GLN A 196 7.80 -19.28 17.47
CA GLN A 196 8.97 -19.29 18.35
C GLN A 196 9.66 -20.66 18.36
N LEU A 197 8.89 -21.73 18.52
CA LEU A 197 9.45 -23.10 18.51
C LEU A 197 10.10 -23.44 17.16
N ALA A 198 9.43 -23.13 16.06
CA ALA A 198 9.98 -23.36 14.72
C ALA A 198 11.22 -22.51 14.46
N LEU A 199 11.26 -21.26 14.95
CA LEU A 199 12.42 -20.38 14.86
C LEU A 199 13.61 -20.95 15.66
N GLU A 200 13.38 -21.45 16.88
CA GLU A 200 14.42 -22.11 17.67
C GLU A 200 14.99 -23.34 16.96
N LEU A 201 14.14 -24.15 16.33
CA LEU A 201 14.56 -25.31 15.55
C LEU A 201 15.34 -24.90 14.30
N PHE A 202 14.88 -23.87 13.60
CA PHE A 202 15.55 -23.31 12.42
C PHE A 202 16.97 -22.82 12.77
N LEU A 203 17.13 -22.10 13.87
CA LEU A 203 18.43 -21.58 14.31
C LEU A 203 19.41 -22.66 14.78
N LYS A 204 18.92 -23.84 15.19
CA LYS A 204 19.75 -24.99 15.59
C LYS A 204 20.16 -25.91 14.43
N LYS A 205 19.46 -25.81 13.29
CA LYS A 205 19.70 -26.65 12.10
C LYS A 205 20.96 -26.18 11.33
N GLN A 206 21.32 -24.90 11.46
CA GLN A 206 22.52 -24.30 10.84
C GLN A 206 23.74 -24.40 11.75
#